data_AF-J9FP38-F1
#
_entry.id   AF-J9FP38-F1
#
_cell.length_a   1.000
_cell.length_b   1.000
_cell.length_c   1.000
_cell.angle_alpha   90.00
_cell.angle_beta   90.00
_cell.angle_gamma   90.00
#
_symmetry.space_group_name_H-M   'P 1'
#
loop_
_entity.id
_entity.type
_entity.pdbx_description
1 polymer ?
#
loop_
_entity_poly.entity_id
_entity_poly.type
_entity_poly.pdbx_seq_one_letter_code
_entity_poly.pdbx_strand_id
1 'polypeptide(L)'
;MGIVSNRQKDEAIANFRFEGVLIDERPYGSGHINDTFLLTFDISGMGLLRVILQRMNKEIFTQPEELMENILGVTSYLRKK
;
A
#
# COMPACT_ATOMS: atom_id res chain seq x y z
N MET A 1 -1.22 -5.64 16.61
CA MET A 1 -1.76 -6.19 15.34
C MET A 1 -1.20 -7.59 15.03
N GLY A 2 -2.05 -8.56 14.70
CA GLY A 2 -1.63 -9.95 14.38
C GLY A 2 -1.02 -10.11 12.99
N ILE A 3 -0.33 -11.22 12.73
CA ILE A 3 0.34 -11.50 11.44
C ILE A 3 -0.66 -11.40 10.27
N VAL A 4 -0.27 -10.74 9.17
CA VAL A 4 -1.06 -10.69 7.93
C VAL A 4 -0.87 -11.99 7.16
N SER A 5 -1.96 -12.70 6.86
CA SER A 5 -1.91 -13.89 6.02
C SER A 5 -1.72 -13.53 4.53
N ASN A 6 -1.21 -14.46 3.72
CA ASN A 6 -1.10 -14.26 2.27
C ASN A 6 -2.46 -13.99 1.63
N ARG A 7 -3.50 -14.74 2.03
CA ARG A 7 -4.87 -14.52 1.54
C ARG A 7 -5.36 -13.08 1.76
N GLN A 8 -5.11 -12.49 2.92
CA GLN A 8 -5.50 -11.10 3.20
C GLN A 8 -4.76 -10.11 2.30
N LYS A 9 -3.49 -10.37 1.98
CA LYS A 9 -2.72 -9.54 1.06
C LYS A 9 -3.24 -9.69 -0.37
N ASP A 10 -3.49 -10.92 -0.82
CA ASP A 10 -4.05 -11.21 -2.15
C ASP A 10 -5.40 -10.50 -2.34
N GLU A 11 -6.29 -10.58 -1.34
CA GLU A 11 -7.58 -9.88 -1.35
C GLU A 11 -7.40 -8.36 -1.43
N ALA A 12 -6.46 -7.78 -0.67
CA ALA A 12 -6.17 -6.34 -0.74
C ALA A 12 -5.61 -5.94 -2.11
N ILE A 13 -4.60 -6.65 -2.61
CA ILE A 13 -3.95 -6.41 -3.90
C ILE A 13 -4.97 -6.44 -5.04
N ALA A 14 -5.87 -7.43 -5.05
CA ALA A 14 -6.91 -7.56 -6.05
C ALA A 14 -7.90 -6.37 -6.05
N ASN A 15 -8.19 -5.78 -4.87
CA ASN A 15 -9.09 -4.63 -4.77
C ASN A 15 -8.48 -3.32 -5.30
N PHE A 16 -7.15 -3.16 -5.27
CA PHE A 16 -6.48 -1.99 -5.82
C PHE A 16 -6.30 -2.02 -7.34
N ARG A 17 -6.44 -3.20 -7.98
CA ARG A 17 -6.42 -3.38 -9.43
C ARG A 17 -5.20 -2.73 -10.12
N PHE A 18 -4.00 -3.00 -9.60
CA PHE A 18 -2.76 -2.53 -10.21
C PHE A 18 -2.59 -3.09 -11.63
N GLU A 19 -1.93 -2.32 -12.50
CA GLU A 19 -1.57 -2.78 -13.84
C GLU A 19 -0.38 -3.74 -13.81
N GLY A 20 -0.38 -4.72 -14.72
CA GLY A 20 0.69 -5.71 -14.84
C GLY A 20 0.48 -6.98 -14.00
N VAL A 21 1.51 -7.83 -14.00
CA VAL A 21 1.54 -9.10 -13.26
C VAL A 21 2.42 -8.92 -12.03
N LEU A 22 1.91 -9.25 -10.84
CA LEU A 22 2.71 -9.23 -9.61
C LEU A 22 3.84 -10.28 -9.73
N ILE A 23 5.10 -9.84 -9.61
CA ILE A 23 6.29 -10.70 -9.71
C ILE A 23 7.10 -10.80 -8.41
N ASP A 24 6.95 -9.84 -7.49
CA ASP A 24 7.59 -9.86 -6.17
C ASP A 24 6.69 -9.18 -5.13
N GLU A 25 6.64 -9.78 -3.95
CA GLU A 25 5.98 -9.23 -2.77
C GLU A 25 6.84 -9.54 -1.55
N ARG A 26 7.21 -8.51 -0.79
CA ARG A 26 8.00 -8.68 0.43
C ARG A 26 7.75 -7.60 1.48
N PRO A 27 7.98 -7.90 2.78
CA PRO A 27 8.05 -6.87 3.81
C PRO A 27 9.06 -5.78 3.43
N TYR A 28 8.75 -4.53 3.75
CA TYR A 28 9.57 -3.39 3.33
C TYR A 28 9.71 -2.33 4.41
N GLY A 29 10.96 -1.92 4.64
CA GLY A 29 11.32 -0.88 5.61
C GLY A 29 11.40 -1.40 7.06
N SER A 30 11.54 -0.46 7.99
CA SER A 30 11.70 -0.69 9.43
C SER A 30 10.64 0.08 10.25
N GLY A 31 9.47 0.31 9.67
CA GLY A 31 8.38 1.04 10.33
C GLY A 31 7.78 0.26 11.50
N HIS A 32 7.42 0.97 12.57
CA HIS A 32 6.83 0.37 13.78
C HIS A 32 5.30 0.54 13.90
N ILE A 33 4.69 1.32 13.00
CA ILE A 33 3.28 1.69 13.08
C ILE A 33 2.43 0.81 12.16
N ASN A 34 2.62 0.93 10.84
CA ASN A 34 1.90 0.17 9.82
C ASN A 34 2.72 -1.04 9.34
N ASP A 35 2.06 -2.13 8.96
CA ASP A 35 2.76 -3.16 8.18
C ASP A 35 2.93 -2.66 6.75
N THR A 36 4.15 -2.76 6.24
CA THR A 36 4.52 -2.19 4.95
C THR A 36 5.11 -3.29 4.07
N PHE A 37 4.58 -3.39 2.86
CA PHE A 37 5.00 -4.35 1.85
C PHE A 37 5.38 -3.62 0.56
N LEU A 38 6.45 -4.07 -0.07
CA LEU A 38 6.81 -3.67 -1.42
C LEU A 38 6.24 -4.70 -2.39
N LEU A 39 5.46 -4.21 -3.34
CA LEU A 39 4.95 -4.96 -4.48
C LEU A 39 5.72 -4.54 -5.73
N THR A 40 6.11 -5.50 -6.54
CA THR A 40 6.69 -5.26 -7.87
C THR A 40 5.82 -5.94 -8.92
N PHE A 41 5.32 -5.16 -9.87
CA PHE A 41 4.55 -5.62 -11.02
C PHE A 41 5.38 -5.50 -12.29
N ASP A 42 5.33 -6.51 -13.15
CA ASP A 42 5.80 -6.44 -14.52
C ASP A 42 4.66 -5.96 -15.42
N ILE A 43 4.82 -4.77 -15.99
CA ILE A 43 3.89 -4.23 -16.98
C ILE A 43 4.46 -4.60 -18.34
N SER A 44 3.83 -5.58 -18.99
CA SER A 44 4.30 -6.25 -20.21
C SER A 44 4.91 -5.29 -21.24
N GLY A 45 6.25 -5.22 -21.27
CA GLY A 45 7.02 -4.40 -22.22
C GLY A 45 7.19 -2.92 -21.84
N MET A 46 6.58 -2.45 -20.76
CA MET A 46 6.72 -1.08 -20.22
C MET A 46 7.63 -1.01 -18.99
N GLY A 47 8.04 -2.15 -18.44
CA GLY A 47 9.01 -2.24 -17.34
C GLY A 47 8.35 -2.59 -16.01
N LEU A 48 9.04 -2.25 -14.90
CA LEU A 48 8.62 -2.62 -13.56
C LEU A 48 7.90 -1.47 -12.85
N LEU A 49 6.69 -1.74 -12.37
CA LEU A 49 5.95 -0.86 -11.46
C LEU A 49 6.18 -1.30 -10.01
N ARG A 50 6.68 -0.40 -9.18
CA ARG A 50 6.89 -0.65 -7.74
C ARG A 50 5.87 0.13 -6.93
N VAL A 51 5.15 -0.56 -6.05
CA VAL A 51 4.09 0.02 -5.22
C VAL A 51 4.31 -0.35 -3.76
N ILE A 52 3.98 0.58 -2.86
CA ILE A 52 3.94 0.32 -1.42
C ILE A 52 2.50 0.00 -1.01
N LEU A 53 2.29 -1.20 -0.48
CA LEU A 53 1.05 -1.61 0.17
C LEU A 53 1.22 -1.49 1.69
N GLN A 54 0.30 -0.79 2.35
CA GLN A 54 0.33 -0.65 3.81
C GLN A 54 -0.96 -1.14 4.45
N ARG A 55 -0.84 -2.02 5.45
CA ARG A 55 -1.94 -2.28 6.37
C ARG A 55 -1.86 -1.25 7.50
N MET A 56 -2.83 -0.33 7.49
CA MET A 56 -2.94 0.69 8.52
C MET A 56 -3.21 0.05 9.89
N ASN A 57 -2.48 0.51 10.91
CA ASN A 57 -2.76 0.10 12.28
C ASN A 57 -3.96 0.84 12.85
N LYS A 58 -5.10 0.15 12.91
CA LYS A 58 -6.37 0.70 13.40
C LYS A 58 -6.45 0.85 14.93
N GLU A 59 -5.52 0.27 15.68
CA GLU A 59 -5.40 0.48 17.14
C GLU A 59 -4.77 1.86 17.43
N ILE A 60 -3.86 2.31 16.55
CA ILE A 60 -3.21 3.64 16.64
C ILE A 60 -4.05 4.69 15.91
N PHE A 61 -4.48 4.39 14.68
CA PHE A 61 -5.32 5.26 13.86
C PHE A 61 -6.78 4.80 13.95
N THR A 62 -7.46 5.27 14.99
CA THR A 62 -8.86 4.89 15.29
C THR A 62 -9.87 5.47 14.29
N GLN A 63 -9.50 6.54 13.57
CA GLN A 63 -10.33 7.22 12.57
C GLN A 63 -9.64 7.19 11.18
N PRO A 64 -9.67 6.04 10.47
CA PRO A 64 -8.92 5.87 9.23
C PRO A 64 -9.41 6.78 8.09
N GLU A 65 -10.70 7.13 8.07
CA GLU A 65 -11.27 8.02 7.04
C GLU A 65 -10.70 9.44 7.15
N GLU A 66 -10.72 10.04 8.35
CA GLU A 66 -10.13 11.37 8.61
C GLU A 66 -8.62 11.41 8.30
N LEU A 67 -7.90 10.31 8.59
CA LEU A 67 -6.49 10.19 8.23
C LEU A 67 -6.29 10.23 6.70
N MET A 68 -7.13 9.51 5.95
CA MET A 68 -7.05 9.51 4.49
C MET A 68 -7.44 10.86 3.88
N GLU A 69 -8.41 11.56 4.45
CA GLU A 69 -8.75 12.94 4.05
C GLU A 69 -7.56 13.88 4.21
N ASN A 70 -6.84 13.80 5.35
CA ASN A 70 -5.62 14.56 5.59
C ASN A 70 -4.52 14.24 4.57
N ILE A 71 -4.28 12.94 4.30
CA ILE A 71 -3.31 12.50 3.30
C ILE A 71 -3.66 13.07 1.91
N LEU A 72 -4.93 12.97 1.50
CA LEU A 72 -5.41 13.52 0.23
C LEU A 72 -5.24 15.03 0.15
N GLY A 73 -5.56 15.76 1.23
CA GLY A 73 -5.40 17.22 1.32
C GLY A 73 -3.96 17.65 1.12
N VAL A 74 -3.03 17.07 1.87
CA VAL A 74 -1.59 17.39 1.80
C VAL A 74 -1.01 17.03 0.44
N THR A 75 -1.25 15.80 -0.04
CA THR A 75 -0.67 15.34 -1.32
C THR A 75 -1.26 16.07 -2.52
N SER A 76 -2.56 16.37 -2.52
CA SER A 76 -3.20 17.14 -3.59
C SER A 76 -2.74 18.60 -3.62
N TYR A 77 -2.45 19.20 -2.46
CA TYR A 77 -1.84 20.52 -2.38
C TYR A 77 -0.43 20.52 -2.98
N LEU A 78 0.41 19.56 -2.59
CA LEU A 78 1.78 19.45 -3.10
C LEU A 78 1.84 19.21 -4.61
N ARG A 79 0.91 18.42 -5.16
CA ARG A 79 0.83 18.15 -6.61
C ARG A 79 0.53 19.39 -7.46
N LYS A 80 -0.08 20.44 -6.88
CA LYS A 80 -0.41 21.69 -7.59
C LYS A 80 0.74 22.71 -7.58
N LYS A 81 1.82 22.45 -6.84
CA LYS A 81 3.04 23.26 -6.83
C LYS A 81 4.08 22.65 -7.76
#